data_AF-A0A832PKE3-F1
#
_entry.id   AF-A0A832PKE3-F1
#
_cell.length_a   1.000
_cell.length_b   1.000
_cell.length_c   1.000
_cell.angle_alpha   90.00
_cell.angle_beta   90.00
_cell.angle_gamma   90.00
#
_symmetry.space_group_name_H-M   'P 1'
#
loop_
_entity.id
_entity.type
_entity.pdbx_description
1 polymer ?
#
loop_
_entity_poly.entity_id
_entity_poly.type
_entity_poly.pdbx_seq_one_letter_code
_entity_poly.pdbx_strand_id
1 'polypeptide(L)'
;MQIGVSGCPMRVDTGGAQHLSAGGLAGSPATIRPASGKTTTTAEIVEPAAGPAESRPNGGGAKIHRRAAPPLAGEPAGQGDGATTLPRRPIKHGTNYAYVRHKCRCDTCREAEVQRQREFRARHKQGLVKHRKGGVCVPVRLGDVDYPSISAAAAALGVTAPTLSHRLQKYGCLDLAGQGSRPPRRQALNSILPITIHGREFPSRVAAARYLGVCSSYLSRCAKAGFTATYSDYLLRRLMEADARQAARKVAA
;
A
#
# COMPACT_ATOMS: atom_id res chain seq x y z
N MET A 1 -16.63 51.46 30.09
CA MET A 1 -15.89 50.27 30.58
C MET A 1 -14.70 50.06 29.66
N GLN A 2 -13.49 50.38 30.13
CA GLN A 2 -12.25 50.30 29.35
C GLN A 2 -11.69 48.87 29.41
N ILE A 3 -11.35 48.30 28.26
CA ILE A 3 -10.73 46.99 28.13
C ILE A 3 -9.23 47.23 27.97
N GLY A 4 -8.45 46.93 29.02
CA GLY A 4 -7.00 47.01 29.00
C GLY A 4 -6.38 45.81 28.28
N VAL A 5 -5.59 46.07 27.25
CA VAL A 5 -4.76 45.08 26.56
C VAL A 5 -3.42 44.94 27.30
N SER A 6 -3.19 43.80 27.92
CA SER A 6 -1.91 43.45 28.56
C SER A 6 -0.93 42.91 27.52
N GLY A 7 0.12 43.68 27.26
CA GLY A 7 1.25 43.27 26.42
C GLY A 7 2.13 42.24 27.12
N CYS A 8 2.43 41.15 26.42
CA CYS A 8 3.45 40.18 26.83
C CYS A 8 4.81 40.57 26.23
N PRO A 9 5.88 40.74 27.02
CA PRO A 9 7.21 41.00 26.50
C PRO A 9 7.85 39.72 25.94
N MET A 10 8.39 39.81 24.72
CA MET A 10 9.20 38.77 24.09
C MET A 10 10.57 38.71 24.75
N ARG A 11 10.92 37.58 25.36
CA ARG A 11 12.28 37.26 25.81
C ARG A 11 13.15 36.87 24.62
N VAL A 12 14.29 37.53 24.49
CA VAL A 12 15.32 37.24 23.49
C VAL A 12 16.41 36.43 24.20
N ASP A 13 16.42 35.11 24.03
CA ASP A 13 17.50 34.26 24.53
C ASP A 13 18.68 34.30 23.56
N THR A 14 19.74 34.98 23.99
CA THR A 14 21.07 34.96 23.37
C THR A 14 21.98 34.04 24.19
N GLY A 15 21.91 32.74 23.94
CA GLY A 15 22.92 31.76 24.36
C GLY A 15 23.51 31.15 23.09
N GLY A 16 24.81 31.14 22.85
CA GLY A 16 25.92 30.94 23.77
C GLY A 16 26.74 29.80 23.18
N ALA A 17 27.74 30.13 22.37
CA ALA A 17 28.59 29.18 21.68
C ALA A 17 29.38 28.34 22.69
N GLN A 18 29.07 27.04 22.79
CA GLN A 18 29.89 26.09 23.52
C GLN A 18 30.71 25.25 22.55
N HIS A 19 32.02 25.47 22.64
CA HIS A 19 33.12 24.71 22.09
C HIS A 19 32.99 23.23 22.54
N LEU A 20 32.79 22.30 21.60
CA LEU A 20 32.85 20.86 21.90
C LEU A 20 34.18 20.29 21.43
N SER A 21 34.99 20.00 22.43
CA SER A 21 36.28 19.33 22.39
C SER A 21 36.17 17.91 21.82
N ALA A 22 37.16 17.53 21.02
CA ALA A 22 37.39 16.18 20.55
C ALA A 22 37.71 15.24 21.72
N GLY A 23 36.81 14.30 22.01
CA GLY A 23 37.03 13.19 22.94
C GLY A 23 37.06 11.88 22.18
N GLY A 24 38.25 11.28 22.05
CA GLY A 24 38.45 9.96 21.47
C GLY A 24 37.78 8.87 22.30
N LEU A 25 36.98 8.02 21.65
CA LEU A 25 36.44 6.81 22.24
C LEU A 25 37.31 5.62 21.83
N ALA A 26 38.09 5.16 22.81
CA ALA A 26 38.77 3.89 22.80
C ALA A 26 37.76 2.74 22.61
N GLY A 27 38.17 1.75 21.82
CA GLY A 27 37.36 0.60 21.43
C GLY A 27 36.94 -0.26 22.63
N SER A 28 35.65 -0.59 22.67
CA SER A 28 35.15 -1.71 23.48
C SER A 28 35.33 -3.02 22.70
N PRO A 29 35.96 -4.05 23.28
CA PRO A 29 36.07 -5.35 22.63
C PRO A 29 34.70 -6.04 22.59
N ALA A 30 34.31 -6.46 21.38
CA ALA A 30 33.09 -7.21 21.11
C ALA A 30 33.09 -8.53 21.89
N THR A 31 32.20 -8.64 22.88
CA THR A 31 31.89 -9.91 23.54
C THR A 31 31.07 -10.75 22.56
N ILE A 32 31.72 -11.75 21.97
CA ILE A 32 31.10 -12.75 21.10
C ILE A 32 30.12 -13.55 21.96
N ARG A 33 28.82 -13.39 21.69
CA ARG A 33 27.74 -14.13 22.33
C ARG A 33 27.66 -15.52 21.69
N PRO A 34 27.76 -16.64 22.44
CA PRO A 34 27.65 -17.97 21.86
C PRO A 34 26.23 -18.21 21.33
N ALA A 35 26.16 -18.82 20.14
CA ALA A 35 24.93 -19.19 19.47
C ALA A 35 24.15 -20.20 20.32
N SER A 36 22.98 -19.77 20.81
CA SER A 36 22.03 -20.66 21.48
C SER A 36 21.47 -21.64 20.46
N GLY A 37 21.88 -22.91 20.58
CA GLY A 37 21.42 -24.02 19.77
C GLY A 37 19.92 -24.22 19.98
N LYS A 38 19.13 -23.93 18.93
CA LYS A 38 17.73 -24.33 18.88
C LYS A 38 17.69 -25.83 18.55
N THR A 39 17.38 -26.65 19.54
CA THR A 39 16.94 -28.02 19.34
C THR A 39 15.65 -28.00 18.53
N THR A 40 15.72 -28.45 17.29
CA THR A 40 14.56 -28.69 16.44
C THR A 40 13.85 -29.93 16.97
N THR A 41 12.82 -29.72 17.79
CA THR A 41 11.88 -30.79 18.14
C THR A 41 11.10 -31.14 16.89
N THR A 42 11.33 -32.34 16.38
CA THR A 42 10.60 -32.97 15.28
C THR A 42 9.17 -33.23 15.76
N ALA A 43 8.28 -32.27 15.55
CA ALA A 43 6.84 -32.50 15.68
C ALA A 43 6.37 -33.21 14.41
N GLU A 44 5.85 -34.43 14.57
CA GLU A 44 5.09 -35.13 13.55
C GLU A 44 3.95 -34.23 13.08
N ILE A 45 4.05 -33.81 11.81
CA ILE A 45 3.02 -33.05 11.13
C ILE A 45 1.98 -34.06 10.66
N VAL A 46 0.87 -34.14 11.38
CA VAL A 46 -0.37 -34.74 10.90
C VAL A 46 -0.85 -33.91 9.71
N GLU A 47 -0.97 -34.54 8.54
CA GLU A 47 -1.51 -33.94 7.32
C GLU A 47 -2.98 -33.49 7.54
N PRO A 48 -3.32 -32.19 7.43
CA PRO A 48 -4.70 -31.77 7.39
C PRO A 48 -5.26 -32.02 5.98
N ALA A 49 -6.35 -32.79 5.91
CA ALA A 49 -7.12 -33.03 4.71
C ALA A 49 -7.42 -31.72 3.97
N ALA A 50 -7.09 -31.70 2.68
CA ALA A 50 -7.32 -30.59 1.77
C ALA A 50 -8.84 -30.31 1.65
N GLY A 51 -9.30 -29.28 2.35
CA GLY A 51 -10.63 -28.70 2.12
C GLY A 51 -10.73 -28.02 0.75
N PRO A 52 -11.91 -27.99 0.11
CA PRO A 52 -12.09 -27.41 -1.21
C PRO A 52 -11.78 -25.91 -1.20
N ALA A 53 -10.94 -25.50 -2.15
CA ALA A 53 -10.57 -24.12 -2.38
C ALA A 53 -11.79 -23.29 -2.78
N GLU A 54 -12.39 -22.59 -1.82
CA GLU A 54 -13.39 -21.55 -2.12
C GLU A 54 -12.73 -20.42 -2.93
N SER A 55 -13.23 -20.29 -4.14
CA SER A 55 -12.88 -19.27 -5.13
C SER A 55 -13.20 -17.88 -4.60
N ARG A 56 -12.16 -17.17 -4.13
CA ARG A 56 -12.28 -15.73 -3.83
C ARG A 56 -12.44 -14.94 -5.14
N PRO A 57 -13.53 -14.17 -5.34
CA PRO A 57 -13.62 -13.26 -6.47
C PRO A 57 -12.63 -12.11 -6.27
N ASN A 58 -11.53 -12.19 -7.01
CA ASN A 58 -10.49 -11.16 -7.07
C ASN A 58 -10.80 -10.26 -8.27
N GLY A 59 -10.89 -8.94 -8.06
CA GLY A 59 -10.78 -7.98 -9.17
C GLY A 59 -11.89 -6.92 -9.26
N GLY A 60 -11.93 -6.01 -8.29
CA GLY A 60 -12.50 -4.67 -8.51
C GLY A 60 -11.59 -3.85 -9.43
N GLY A 61 -11.56 -4.19 -10.72
CA GLY A 61 -10.88 -3.42 -11.75
C GLY A 61 -11.65 -2.12 -12.00
N ALA A 62 -11.04 -0.99 -11.65
CA ALA A 62 -11.56 0.33 -12.02
C ALA A 62 -11.75 0.38 -13.55
N LYS A 63 -13.00 0.50 -13.99
CA LYS A 63 -13.35 0.69 -15.40
C LYS A 63 -12.81 2.05 -15.86
N ILE A 64 -11.61 2.04 -16.45
CA ILE A 64 -11.11 3.21 -17.16
C ILE A 64 -11.90 3.28 -18.47
N HIS A 65 -12.98 4.05 -18.47
CA HIS A 65 -13.73 4.38 -19.68
C HIS A 65 -12.82 5.21 -20.58
N ARG A 66 -12.11 4.54 -21.50
CA ARG A 66 -11.48 5.22 -22.63
C ARG A 66 -12.62 5.83 -23.45
N ARG A 67 -12.73 7.17 -23.42
CA ARG A 67 -13.57 7.90 -24.36
C ARG A 67 -13.13 7.50 -25.77
N ALA A 68 -14.05 6.91 -26.54
CA ALA A 68 -13.85 6.67 -27.96
C ALA A 68 -13.58 8.02 -28.62
N ALA A 69 -12.44 8.14 -29.30
CA ALA A 69 -12.20 9.27 -30.17
C ALA A 69 -13.30 9.27 -31.26
N PRO A 70 -13.91 10.42 -31.57
CA PRO A 70 -14.88 10.49 -32.64
C PRO A 70 -14.22 10.04 -33.96
N PRO A 71 -14.91 9.24 -34.79
CA PRO A 71 -14.38 8.84 -36.08
C PRO A 71 -14.19 10.10 -36.94
N LEU A 72 -12.96 10.36 -37.33
CA LEU A 72 -12.65 11.36 -38.35
C LEU A 72 -13.28 10.86 -39.66
N ALA A 73 -14.29 11.59 -40.11
CA ALA A 73 -14.95 11.32 -41.37
C ALA A 73 -13.99 11.62 -42.54
N GLY A 74 -13.88 10.66 -43.45
CA GLY A 74 -13.39 10.90 -44.81
C GLY A 74 -11.90 10.63 -45.03
N GLU A 75 -11.49 9.37 -44.97
CA GLU A 75 -10.40 8.92 -45.85
C GLU A 75 -11.03 8.21 -47.06
N PRO A 76 -10.69 8.63 -48.29
CA PRO A 76 -11.23 8.03 -49.51
C PRO A 76 -10.77 6.59 -49.63
N ALA A 77 -11.68 5.73 -50.08
CA ALA A 77 -11.44 4.33 -50.41
C ALA A 77 -10.42 4.22 -51.55
N GLY A 78 -9.13 4.33 -51.22
CA GLY A 78 -8.05 3.94 -52.10
C GLY A 78 -8.06 2.42 -52.21
N GLN A 79 -8.40 1.90 -53.39
CA GLN A 79 -8.06 0.55 -53.82
C GLN A 79 -6.53 0.39 -53.71
N GLY A 80 -6.06 -0.04 -52.55
CA GLY A 80 -4.68 -0.41 -52.30
C GLY A 80 -4.40 -1.72 -52.99
N ASP A 81 -3.45 -1.67 -53.92
CA ASP A 81 -2.87 -2.78 -54.66
C ASP A 81 -2.69 -4.02 -53.78
N GLY A 82 -3.00 -5.18 -54.36
CA GLY A 82 -2.90 -6.49 -53.74
C GLY A 82 -1.48 -6.82 -53.30
N ALA A 83 -1.03 -6.21 -52.21
CA ALA A 83 0.17 -6.59 -51.49
C ALA A 83 -0.02 -8.03 -51.05
N THR A 84 0.59 -8.93 -51.83
CA THR A 84 0.64 -10.36 -51.60
C THR A 84 0.97 -10.57 -50.13
N THR A 85 -0.03 -10.95 -49.33
CA THR A 85 0.17 -11.16 -47.90
C THR A 85 0.99 -12.41 -47.78
N LEU A 86 2.32 -12.25 -47.79
CA LEU A 86 3.23 -13.36 -47.60
C LEU A 86 2.81 -14.10 -46.32
N PRO A 87 2.76 -15.44 -46.36
CA PRO A 87 2.31 -16.21 -45.21
C PRO A 87 3.16 -15.82 -44.01
N ARG A 88 2.49 -15.34 -42.95
CA ARG A 88 3.18 -14.94 -41.73
C ARG A 88 3.94 -16.16 -41.22
N ARG A 89 5.26 -16.03 -41.06
CA ARG A 89 6.09 -17.09 -40.52
C ARG A 89 5.49 -17.55 -39.17
N PRO A 90 5.46 -18.87 -38.90
CA PRO A 90 4.95 -19.38 -37.64
C PRO A 90 5.71 -18.74 -36.47
N ILE A 91 4.97 -18.30 -35.46
CA ILE A 91 5.53 -17.56 -34.32
C ILE A 91 6.25 -18.56 -33.41
N LYS A 92 7.52 -18.26 -33.08
CA LYS A 92 8.29 -19.07 -32.12
C LYS A 92 7.85 -18.74 -30.69
N HIS A 93 7.09 -19.65 -30.08
CA HIS A 93 6.69 -19.58 -28.67
C HIS A 93 7.89 -19.77 -27.74
N GLY A 94 7.74 -19.44 -26.45
CA GLY A 94 8.84 -19.52 -25.47
C GLY A 94 9.86 -18.38 -25.55
N THR A 95 9.55 -17.29 -26.26
CA THR A 95 10.42 -16.11 -26.35
C THR A 95 9.70 -14.86 -25.83
N ASN A 96 10.44 -13.90 -25.27
CA ASN A 96 9.90 -12.59 -24.89
C ASN A 96 9.23 -11.89 -26.09
N TYR A 97 9.82 -12.04 -27.29
CA TYR A 97 9.27 -11.44 -28.51
C TYR A 97 7.84 -11.90 -28.81
N ALA A 98 7.56 -13.20 -28.65
CA ALA A 98 6.21 -13.75 -28.81
C ALA A 98 5.23 -13.20 -27.75
N TYR A 99 5.68 -13.02 -26.50
CA TYR A 99 4.84 -12.50 -25.41
C TYR A 99 4.50 -11.00 -25.58
N VAL A 100 5.50 -10.15 -25.90
CA VAL A 100 5.33 -8.69 -25.95
C VAL A 100 4.73 -8.22 -27.28
N ARG A 101 5.28 -8.68 -28.42
CA ARG A 101 4.89 -8.19 -29.74
C ARG A 101 3.67 -8.93 -30.29
N HIS A 102 3.65 -10.25 -30.19
CA HIS A 102 2.56 -11.09 -30.70
C HIS A 102 1.45 -11.36 -29.68
N LYS A 103 1.58 -10.82 -28.45
CA LYS A 103 0.59 -10.96 -27.36
C LYS A 103 0.24 -12.42 -27.04
N CYS A 104 1.12 -13.37 -27.31
CA CYS A 104 0.90 -14.77 -26.95
C CYS A 104 0.83 -14.92 -25.42
N ARG A 105 -0.07 -15.78 -24.93
CA ARG A 105 -0.34 -16.00 -23.50
C ARG A 105 -0.27 -17.47 -23.07
N CYS A 106 0.28 -18.35 -23.91
CA CYS A 106 0.56 -19.73 -23.52
C CYS A 106 1.60 -19.78 -22.39
N ASP A 107 1.64 -20.89 -21.66
CA ASP A 107 2.48 -21.04 -20.46
C ASP A 107 3.96 -20.90 -20.79
N THR A 108 4.43 -21.47 -21.90
CA THR A 108 5.83 -21.35 -22.35
C THR A 108 6.27 -19.89 -22.57
N CYS A 109 5.41 -19.04 -23.15
CA CYS A 109 5.71 -17.62 -23.33
C CYS A 109 5.65 -16.85 -22.01
N ARG A 110 4.75 -17.24 -21.09
CA ARG A 110 4.63 -16.62 -19.76
C ARG A 110 5.85 -16.93 -18.90
N GLU A 111 6.31 -18.19 -18.90
CA GLU A 111 7.53 -18.63 -18.22
C GLU A 111 8.77 -17.90 -18.75
N ALA A 112 8.92 -17.79 -20.07
CA ALA A 112 10.04 -17.06 -20.68
C ALA A 112 10.10 -15.59 -20.23
N GLU A 113 8.96 -14.91 -20.10
CA GLU A 113 8.92 -13.53 -19.61
C GLU A 113 9.22 -13.45 -18.09
N VAL A 114 8.70 -14.39 -17.28
CA VAL A 114 9.03 -14.46 -15.85
C VAL A 114 10.54 -14.69 -15.66
N GLN A 115 11.13 -15.60 -16.43
CA GLN A 115 12.55 -15.90 -16.39
C GLN A 115 13.39 -14.68 -16.76
N ARG A 116 13.05 -14.00 -17.86
CA ARG A 116 13.68 -12.73 -18.25
C ARG A 116 13.61 -11.68 -17.13
N GLN A 117 12.46 -11.53 -16.48
CA GLN A 117 12.31 -10.57 -15.37
C GLN A 117 13.18 -10.94 -14.17
N ARG A 118 13.27 -12.23 -13.82
CA ARG A 118 14.17 -12.72 -12.77
C ARG A 118 15.64 -12.43 -13.11
N GLU A 119 16.07 -12.76 -14.33
CA GLU A 119 17.43 -12.49 -14.80
C GLU A 119 17.75 -10.99 -14.84
N PHE A 120 16.81 -10.15 -15.27
CA PHE A 120 16.97 -8.71 -15.23
C PHE A 120 17.16 -8.20 -13.80
N ARG A 121 16.33 -8.64 -12.86
CA ARG A 121 16.45 -8.28 -11.43
C ARG A 121 17.76 -8.81 -10.83
N ALA A 122 18.18 -10.02 -11.19
CA ALA A 122 19.44 -10.61 -10.75
C ALA A 122 20.64 -9.79 -11.23
N ARG A 123 20.70 -9.46 -12.54
CA ARG A 123 21.73 -8.59 -13.10
C ARG A 123 21.72 -7.19 -12.49
N HIS A 124 20.53 -6.64 -12.21
CA HIS A 124 20.40 -5.34 -11.54
C HIS A 124 20.94 -5.40 -10.11
N LYS A 125 20.66 -6.46 -9.36
CA LYS A 125 21.21 -6.69 -8.01
C LYS A 125 22.73 -6.86 -8.03
N GLN A 126 23.27 -7.51 -9.05
CA GLN A 126 24.71 -7.68 -9.25
C GLN A 126 25.40 -6.43 -9.81
N GLY A 127 24.66 -5.36 -10.14
CA GLY A 127 25.22 -4.14 -10.74
C GLY A 127 25.67 -4.29 -12.21
N LEU A 128 25.39 -5.42 -12.88
CA LEU A 128 25.72 -5.62 -14.30
C LEU A 128 24.84 -4.80 -15.25
N VAL A 129 23.68 -4.33 -14.77
CA VAL A 129 22.85 -3.41 -15.56
C VAL A 129 23.52 -2.04 -15.52
N LYS A 130 24.32 -1.76 -16.55
CA LYS A 130 24.88 -0.43 -16.78
C LYS A 130 23.72 0.56 -16.86
N HIS A 131 23.57 1.40 -15.85
CA HIS A 131 22.83 2.65 -16.01
C HIS A 131 23.47 3.39 -17.19
N ARG A 132 22.67 3.89 -18.13
CA ARG A 132 23.20 4.66 -19.27
C ARG A 132 24.04 5.80 -18.69
N LYS A 133 25.37 5.75 -18.87
CA LYS A 133 26.27 6.87 -18.56
C LYS A 133 25.85 8.01 -19.49
N GLY A 134 25.35 9.11 -18.92
CA GLY A 134 24.85 10.26 -19.69
C GLY A 134 23.35 10.28 -19.94
N GLY A 135 22.53 9.52 -19.20
CA GLY A 135 21.15 9.96 -19.02
C GLY A 135 21.18 11.37 -18.42
N VAL A 136 20.53 12.34 -19.06
CA VAL A 136 20.39 13.71 -18.52
C VAL A 136 19.74 13.58 -17.15
N CYS A 137 20.57 13.54 -16.11
CA CYS A 137 20.09 13.54 -14.75
C CYS A 137 19.63 14.97 -14.49
N VAL A 138 18.32 15.17 -14.52
CA VAL A 138 17.73 16.46 -14.17
C VAL A 138 18.09 16.70 -12.69
N PRO A 139 18.88 17.75 -12.39
CA PRO A 139 19.21 18.07 -11.00
C PRO A 139 17.92 18.42 -10.28
N VAL A 140 17.83 18.05 -9.01
CA VAL A 140 16.63 18.30 -8.20
C VAL A 140 17.03 19.05 -6.95
N ARG A 141 16.35 20.18 -6.71
CA ARG A 141 16.50 20.96 -5.49
C ARG A 141 15.54 20.43 -4.42
N LEU A 142 16.02 20.37 -3.18
CA LEU A 142 15.22 20.04 -2.00
C LEU A 142 15.62 21.01 -0.88
N GLY A 143 14.75 21.97 -0.56
CA GLY A 143 15.15 23.11 0.25
C GLY A 143 16.37 23.82 -0.36
N ASP A 144 17.44 23.95 0.41
CA ASP A 144 18.69 24.61 0.00
C ASP A 144 19.76 23.65 -0.58
N VAL A 145 19.43 22.36 -0.73
CA VAL A 145 20.38 21.34 -1.21
C VAL A 145 20.05 20.91 -2.63
N ASP A 146 21.02 21.06 -3.53
CA ASP A 146 20.94 20.64 -4.92
C ASP A 146 21.53 19.23 -5.11
N TYR A 147 20.70 18.29 -5.53
CA TYR A 147 21.11 16.92 -5.82
C TYR A 147 21.33 16.72 -7.32
N PRO A 148 22.37 15.98 -7.74
CA PRO A 148 22.67 15.76 -9.16
C PRO A 148 21.64 14.87 -9.86
N SER A 149 20.85 14.09 -9.10
CA SER A 149 19.78 13.25 -9.65
C SER A 149 18.72 12.90 -8.60
N ILE A 150 17.54 12.47 -9.07
CA ILE A 150 16.47 11.92 -8.21
C ILE A 150 16.99 10.74 -7.37
N SER A 151 17.85 9.89 -7.93
CA SER A 151 18.40 8.73 -7.23
C SER A 151 19.36 9.13 -6.09
N ALA A 152 20.15 10.18 -6.29
CA ALA A 152 21.02 10.73 -5.25
C ALA A 152 20.20 11.36 -4.11
N ALA A 153 19.17 12.13 -4.44
CA ALA A 153 18.23 12.67 -3.46
C ALA A 153 17.50 11.55 -2.69
N ALA A 154 17.08 10.50 -3.39
CA ALA A 154 16.43 9.32 -2.80
C ALA A 154 17.33 8.63 -1.77
N ALA A 155 18.60 8.40 -2.12
CA ALA A 155 19.58 7.81 -1.22
C ALA A 155 19.83 8.68 0.02
N ALA A 156 19.96 10.01 -0.15
CA ALA A 156 20.18 10.94 0.95
C ALA A 156 18.99 11.02 1.93
N LEU A 157 17.75 10.95 1.42
CA LEU A 157 16.53 11.05 2.23
C LEU A 157 16.03 9.72 2.79
N GLY A 158 16.62 8.58 2.38
CA GLY A 158 16.10 7.26 2.72
C GLY A 158 14.72 6.96 2.11
N VAL A 159 14.37 7.61 1.00
CA VAL A 159 13.09 7.44 0.28
C VAL A 159 13.33 6.75 -1.05
N THR A 160 12.35 6.04 -1.60
CA THR A 160 12.50 5.38 -2.91
C THR A 160 12.40 6.39 -4.06
N ALA A 161 13.28 6.27 -5.06
CA ALA A 161 13.32 7.17 -6.22
C ALA A 161 11.96 7.32 -6.98
N PRO A 162 11.15 6.26 -7.17
CA PRO A 162 9.81 6.40 -7.75
C PRO A 162 8.88 7.31 -6.93
N THR A 163 9.01 7.33 -5.60
CA THR A 163 8.22 8.19 -4.72
C THR A 163 8.57 9.66 -4.96
N LEU A 164 9.86 9.98 -5.10
CA LEU A 164 10.31 11.33 -5.45
C LEU A 164 9.86 11.73 -6.86
N SER A 165 10.02 10.86 -7.85
CA SER A 165 9.56 11.11 -9.22
C SER A 165 8.06 11.40 -9.29
N HIS A 166 7.23 10.61 -8.58
CA HIS A 166 5.79 10.84 -8.51
C HIS A 166 5.46 12.19 -7.85
N ARG A 167 6.23 12.61 -6.83
CA ARG A 167 6.01 13.92 -6.19
C ARG A 167 6.38 15.09 -7.10
N LEU A 168 7.51 15.00 -7.81
CA LEU A 168 7.88 15.99 -8.81
C LEU A 168 6.80 16.12 -9.88
N GLN A 169 6.29 15.01 -10.39
CA GLN A 169 5.21 15.02 -11.38
C GLN A 169 3.90 15.61 -10.84
N LYS A 170 3.55 15.32 -9.59
CA LYS A 170 2.27 15.72 -9.00
C LYS A 170 2.26 17.13 -8.41
N TYR A 171 3.36 17.55 -7.80
CA TYR A 171 3.46 18.79 -7.01
C TYR A 171 4.49 19.77 -7.55
N GLY A 172 5.38 19.36 -8.46
CA GLY A 172 6.44 20.22 -9.01
C GLY A 172 7.64 20.44 -8.08
N CYS A 173 7.55 20.09 -6.80
CA CYS A 173 8.62 20.25 -5.81
C CYS A 173 8.82 18.99 -4.95
N LEU A 174 9.98 18.91 -4.27
CA LEU A 174 10.32 17.81 -3.37
C LEU A 174 10.25 18.15 -1.88
N ASP A 175 9.88 19.36 -1.47
CA ASP A 175 9.98 19.79 -0.07
C ASP A 175 9.17 18.93 0.92
N LEU A 176 8.14 18.26 0.42
CA LEU A 176 7.30 17.34 1.19
C LEU A 176 7.88 15.91 1.29
N ALA A 177 8.95 15.59 0.57
CA ALA A 177 9.59 14.28 0.58
C ALA A 177 10.29 14.04 1.92
N GLY A 178 10.23 12.81 2.44
CA GLY A 178 10.81 12.47 3.75
C GLY A 178 9.98 12.92 4.95
N GLN A 179 9.12 13.94 4.83
CA GLN A 179 8.27 14.45 5.92
C GLN A 179 7.15 13.49 6.38
N GLY A 180 7.19 12.20 6.04
CA GLY A 180 6.18 11.23 6.49
C GLY A 180 4.75 11.67 6.14
N SER A 181 4.46 11.87 4.86
CA SER A 181 3.27 12.61 4.37
C SER A 181 1.91 11.97 4.59
N ARG A 182 1.83 10.98 5.48
CA ARG A 182 0.57 10.62 6.09
C ARG A 182 0.77 10.84 7.58
N PRO A 183 0.06 11.81 8.21
CA PRO A 183 -0.10 11.72 9.65
C PRO A 183 -0.52 10.27 9.97
N PRO A 184 -0.01 9.67 11.07
CA PRO A 184 -0.34 8.30 11.43
C PRO A 184 -1.83 8.15 11.24
N ARG A 185 -2.23 7.24 10.34
CA ARG A 185 -3.58 7.15 9.78
C ARG A 185 -4.52 7.20 10.98
N ARG A 186 -5.15 8.35 11.23
CA ARG A 186 -5.94 8.54 12.47
C ARG A 186 -6.90 7.38 12.47
N GLN A 187 -6.74 6.45 13.41
CA GLN A 187 -7.68 5.34 13.51
C GLN A 187 -9.03 6.01 13.64
N ALA A 188 -9.91 5.76 12.68
CA ALA A 188 -11.12 6.54 12.55
C ALA A 188 -11.87 6.44 13.88
N LEU A 189 -11.99 7.57 14.60
CA LEU A 189 -12.66 7.67 15.90
C LEU A 189 -14.10 7.12 15.86
N ASN A 190 -14.63 6.93 14.66
CA ASN A 190 -15.84 6.19 14.33
C ASN A 190 -15.95 4.80 15.00
N SER A 191 -14.84 4.15 15.39
CA SER A 191 -14.89 2.89 16.15
C SER A 191 -15.13 3.08 17.66
N ILE A 192 -15.00 4.31 18.16
CA ILE A 192 -15.09 4.68 19.59
C ILE A 192 -16.43 5.36 19.90
N LEU A 193 -17.18 5.81 18.89
CA LEU A 193 -18.48 6.45 19.13
C LEU A 193 -19.48 5.43 19.71
N PRO A 194 -20.16 5.77 20.82
CA PRO A 194 -21.20 4.93 21.38
C PRO A 194 -22.35 4.81 20.38
N ILE A 195 -23.03 3.66 20.39
CA ILE A 195 -24.16 3.38 19.52
C ILE A 195 -25.29 2.77 20.33
N THR A 196 -26.50 3.27 20.11
CA THR A 196 -27.72 2.74 20.70
C THR A 196 -28.41 1.83 19.68
N ILE A 197 -28.66 0.57 20.05
CA ILE A 197 -29.39 -0.39 19.23
C ILE A 197 -30.57 -0.89 20.07
N HIS A 198 -31.80 -0.62 19.62
CA HIS A 198 -33.04 -1.02 20.31
C HIS A 198 -33.06 -0.65 21.80
N GLY A 199 -32.71 0.60 22.12
CA GLY A 199 -32.69 1.13 23.49
C GLY A 199 -31.48 0.70 24.34
N ARG A 200 -30.59 -0.15 23.82
CA ARG A 200 -29.37 -0.55 24.53
C ARG A 200 -28.15 0.20 24.01
N GLU A 201 -27.40 0.78 24.92
CA GLU A 201 -26.18 1.50 24.60
C GLU A 201 -24.96 0.58 24.59
N PHE A 202 -24.14 0.72 23.56
CA PHE A 202 -22.86 0.06 23.44
C PHE A 202 -21.75 1.11 23.36
N PRO A 203 -20.57 0.87 23.98
CA PRO A 203 -19.49 1.84 23.99
C PRO A 203 -18.89 2.08 22.60
N SER A 204 -19.09 1.15 21.67
CA SER A 204 -18.45 1.14 20.37
C SER A 204 -19.21 0.22 19.41
N ARG A 205 -19.21 0.55 18.10
CA ARG A 205 -19.78 -0.33 17.05
C ARG A 205 -19.13 -1.70 17.01
N VAL A 206 -17.84 -1.80 17.33
CA VAL A 206 -17.13 -3.08 17.37
C VAL A 206 -17.56 -3.90 18.58
N ALA A 207 -17.78 -3.26 19.72
CA ALA A 207 -18.32 -3.91 20.91
C ALA A 207 -19.73 -4.46 20.65
N ALA A 208 -20.62 -3.66 20.05
CA ALA A 208 -21.94 -4.11 19.63
C ALA A 208 -21.88 -5.29 18.66
N ALA A 209 -21.02 -5.21 17.63
CA ALA A 209 -20.87 -6.27 16.64
C ALA A 209 -20.38 -7.59 17.26
N ARG A 210 -19.41 -7.52 18.17
CA ARG A 210 -18.90 -8.70 18.91
C ARG A 210 -19.97 -9.29 19.82
N TYR A 211 -20.75 -8.45 20.51
CA TYR A 211 -21.83 -8.90 21.37
C TYR A 211 -22.90 -9.67 20.58
N LEU A 212 -23.33 -9.10 19.46
CA LEU A 212 -24.38 -9.65 18.59
C LEU A 212 -23.88 -10.81 17.70
N GLY A 213 -22.57 -11.01 17.58
CA GLY A 213 -21.99 -12.01 16.67
C GLY A 213 -22.15 -11.65 15.19
N VAL A 214 -22.09 -10.36 14.85
CA VAL A 214 -22.23 -9.85 13.47
C VAL A 214 -20.93 -9.20 12.98
N CYS A 215 -20.77 -9.10 11.66
CA CYS A 215 -19.60 -8.44 11.07
C CYS A 215 -19.65 -6.92 11.27
N SER A 216 -18.62 -6.35 11.89
CA SER A 216 -18.53 -4.92 12.24
C SER A 216 -18.56 -3.99 11.03
N SER A 217 -17.94 -4.39 9.91
CA SER A 217 -17.97 -3.66 8.65
C SER A 217 -19.38 -3.56 8.07
N TYR A 218 -20.18 -4.62 8.21
CA TYR A 218 -21.55 -4.65 7.73
C TYR A 218 -22.45 -3.78 8.62
N LEU A 219 -22.36 -3.96 9.94
CA LEU A 219 -23.07 -3.13 10.91
C LEU A 219 -22.78 -1.64 10.71
N SER A 220 -21.51 -1.25 10.49
CA SER A 220 -21.15 0.15 10.23
C SER A 220 -21.68 0.67 8.89
N ARG A 221 -21.89 -0.18 7.90
CA ARG A 221 -22.47 0.22 6.61
C ARG A 221 -23.97 0.48 6.76
N CYS A 222 -24.67 -0.44 7.42
CA CYS A 222 -26.09 -0.29 7.73
C CYS A 222 -26.35 0.92 8.65
N ALA A 223 -25.54 1.12 9.69
CA ALA A 223 -25.67 2.28 10.57
C ALA A 223 -25.46 3.63 9.85
N LYS A 224 -24.65 3.66 8.78
CA LYS A 224 -24.47 4.86 7.94
C LYS A 224 -25.63 5.08 6.97
N ALA A 225 -26.20 4.00 6.44
CA ALA A 225 -27.31 4.05 5.50
C ALA A 225 -28.68 4.24 6.19
N GLY A 226 -28.75 4.01 7.50
CA GLY A 226 -30.00 3.80 8.23
C GLY A 226 -30.34 2.30 8.25
N PHE A 227 -30.93 1.85 9.36
CA PHE A 227 -31.35 0.46 9.48
C PHE A 227 -32.66 0.23 8.73
N THR A 228 -32.67 -0.77 7.85
CA THR A 228 -33.93 -1.26 7.25
C THR A 228 -34.75 -1.99 8.32
N ALA A 229 -36.08 -2.00 8.21
CA ALA A 229 -36.95 -2.69 9.16
C ALA A 229 -36.59 -4.19 9.31
N THR A 230 -36.32 -4.86 8.19
CA THR A 230 -35.86 -6.27 8.18
C THR A 230 -34.56 -6.49 8.94
N TYR A 231 -33.64 -5.52 8.87
CA TYR A 231 -32.35 -5.61 9.55
C TYR A 231 -32.46 -5.21 11.02
N SER A 232 -33.35 -4.28 11.38
CA SER A 232 -33.63 -3.99 12.77
C SER A 232 -34.21 -5.22 13.48
N ASP A 233 -35.11 -5.97 12.85
CA ASP A 233 -35.67 -7.20 13.43
C ASP A 233 -34.60 -8.27 13.59
N TYR A 234 -33.72 -8.41 12.60
CA TYR A 234 -32.55 -9.28 12.69
C TYR A 234 -31.64 -8.93 13.87
N LEU A 235 -31.35 -7.63 14.08
CA LEU A 235 -30.53 -7.18 15.20
C LEU A 235 -31.21 -7.43 16.54
N LEU A 236 -32.54 -7.26 16.62
CA LEU A 236 -33.32 -7.55 17.83
C LEU A 236 -33.24 -9.04 18.18
N ARG A 237 -33.45 -9.93 17.21
CA ARG A 237 -33.29 -11.37 17.41
C ARG A 237 -31.87 -11.73 17.90
N ARG A 238 -30.84 -11.16 17.28
CA ARG A 238 -29.44 -11.39 17.70
C ARG A 238 -29.15 -10.85 19.10
N LEU A 239 -29.79 -9.75 19.49
CA LEU A 239 -29.67 -9.18 20.82
C LEU A 239 -30.24 -10.14 21.87
N MET A 240 -31.44 -10.66 21.63
CA MET A 240 -32.09 -11.65 22.52
C MET A 240 -31.25 -12.94 22.63
N GLU A 241 -30.74 -13.47 21.51
CA GLU A 241 -29.85 -14.64 21.50
C GLU A 241 -28.54 -14.38 22.28
N ALA A 242 -27.97 -13.19 22.19
CA ALA A 242 -26.76 -12.82 22.93
C ALA A 242 -27.03 -12.71 24.44
N ASP A 243 -28.17 -12.16 24.84
CA ASP A 243 -28.58 -12.06 26.25
C ASP A 243 -28.80 -13.43 26.88
N ALA A 244 -29.48 -14.33 26.17
CA ALA A 244 -29.63 -15.71 26.63
C ALA A 244 -28.28 -16.40 26.85
N ARG A 245 -27.30 -16.20 25.95
CA ARG A 245 -25.94 -16.74 26.09
C ARG A 245 -25.20 -16.17 27.30
N GLN A 246 -25.33 -14.87 27.57
CA GLN A 246 -24.68 -14.25 28.73
C GLN A 246 -25.33 -14.70 30.04
N ALA A 247 -26.66 -14.83 30.07
CA ALA A 247 -27.38 -15.36 31.22
C ALA A 247 -26.93 -16.80 31.54
N ALA A 248 -26.84 -17.66 30.52
CA ALA A 248 -26.35 -19.04 30.69
C ALA A 248 -24.90 -19.08 31.23
N ARG A 249 -24.01 -18.21 30.74
CA ARG A 249 -22.64 -18.09 31.25
C ARG A 249 -22.58 -17.63 32.70
N LYS A 250 -23.47 -16.71 33.10
CA LYS A 250 -23.53 -16.19 34.47
C LYS A 250 -24.05 -17.22 35.47
N VAL A 251 -24.94 -18.13 35.04
CA VAL A 251 -25.42 -19.23 35.89
C VAL A 251 -24.37 -20.35 36.03
N ALA A 252 -23.52 -20.52 35.03
CA ALA A 252 -22.48 -21.55 35.04
C ALA A 252 -21.18 -21.16 35.78
N ALA A 253 -21.03 -19.88 36.14
CA ALA A 253 -19.86 -19.33 36.84
C ALA A 253 -20.16 -19.13 38.32
#